data_AF-A0A3N5S0T2-F1
#
_entry.id   AF-A0A3N5S0T2-F1
#
_cell.length_a   1.000
_cell.length_b   1.000
_cell.length_c   1.000
_cell.angle_alpha   90.00
_cell.angle_beta   90.00
_cell.angle_gamma   90.00
#
_symmetry.space_group_name_H-M   'P 1'
#
loop_
_entity.id
_entity.type
_entity.pdbx_description
1 polymer ?
#
loop_
_entity_poly.entity_id
_entity_poly.type
_entity_poly.pdbx_seq_one_letter_code
_entity_poly.pdbx_strand_id
1 'polypeptide(L)'
;MAGPDFKDPLYLLLLIPFAAMVVWYVYRRIGERGAAIAVSSSMVVGLRGSIRVATYRFLPVLRFASIFVLIVALARPGKSVDLTSIKNPGIDIMIALDVSDSMMGEDFEPDHRLGVARRVVKDFIARRST
;
A
#
# COMPACT_ATOMS: atom_id res chain seq x y z
N MET A 1 -5.91 -12.50 11.69
CA MET A 1 -5.80 -11.99 10.31
C MET A 1 -5.79 -10.48 10.40
N ALA A 2 -4.64 -9.83 10.22
CA ALA A 2 -4.60 -8.37 10.21
C ALA A 2 -5.43 -7.87 9.00
N GLY A 3 -6.37 -6.97 9.25
CA GLY A 3 -7.18 -6.35 8.20
C GLY A 3 -6.32 -5.53 7.23
N PRO A 4 -6.90 -5.04 6.13
CA PRO A 4 -6.20 -4.08 5.26
C PRO A 4 -5.82 -2.85 6.09
N ASP A 5 -4.54 -2.51 6.06
CA ASP A 5 -4.01 -1.29 6.65
C ASP A 5 -4.12 -0.17 5.61
N PHE A 6 -4.87 0.87 5.94
CA PHE A 6 -5.08 2.02 5.05
C PHE A 6 -4.06 3.08 5.41
N LYS A 7 -3.16 3.38 4.48
CA LYS A 7 -2.13 4.41 4.71
C LYS A 7 -2.73 5.80 4.84
N ASP A 8 -3.82 6.06 4.12
CA ASP A 8 -4.49 7.36 4.08
C ASP A 8 -6.01 7.18 4.33
N PRO A 9 -6.45 6.86 5.55
CA PRO A 9 -7.84 6.48 5.85
C PRO A 9 -8.83 7.65 5.70
N LEU A 10 -8.34 8.89 5.72
CA LEU A 10 -9.18 10.10 5.56
C LEU A 10 -9.93 10.12 4.22
N TYR A 11 -9.39 9.50 3.17
CA TYR A 11 -10.09 9.42 1.88
C TYR A 11 -11.37 8.57 1.93
N LEU A 12 -11.52 7.69 2.92
CA LEU A 12 -12.77 6.95 3.13
C LEU A 12 -13.94 7.87 3.52
N LEU A 13 -13.68 9.08 4.03
CA LEU A 13 -14.74 10.08 4.27
C LEU A 13 -15.48 10.47 3.00
N LEU A 14 -14.85 10.32 1.82
CA LEU A 14 -15.50 10.53 0.51
C LEU A 14 -16.66 9.53 0.26
N LEU A 15 -16.73 8.44 1.03
CA LEU A 15 -17.89 7.53 1.00
C LEU A 15 -19.18 8.21 1.47
N ILE A 16 -19.11 9.25 2.32
CA ILE A 16 -20.28 9.99 2.80
C ILE A 16 -20.96 10.75 1.66
N PRO A 17 -20.29 11.69 0.95
CA PRO A 17 -20.91 12.35 -0.20
C PRO A 17 -21.22 11.37 -1.34
N PHE A 18 -20.44 10.30 -1.52
CA PHE A 18 -20.76 9.24 -2.47
C PHE A 18 -22.08 8.53 -2.14
N ALA A 19 -22.31 8.15 -0.89
CA ALA A 19 -23.55 7.53 -0.44
C ALA A 19 -24.73 8.50 -0.60
N ALA A 20 -24.57 9.77 -0.23
CA ALA A 20 -25.58 10.80 -0.43
C ALA A 20 -25.95 10.95 -1.93
N MET A 21 -24.96 10.94 -2.82
CA MET A 21 -25.16 10.99 -4.26
C MET A 21 -25.93 9.77 -4.80
N VAL A 22 -25.58 8.56 -4.35
CA VAL A 22 -26.29 7.31 -4.73
C VAL A 22 -27.74 7.36 -4.26
N VAL A 23 -27.95 7.74 -3.00
CA VAL A 23 -29.28 7.85 -2.40
C VAL A 23 -30.13 8.88 -3.15
N TRP A 24 -29.60 10.08 -3.41
CA TRP A 24 -30.27 11.11 -4.21
C TRP A 24 -30.62 10.63 -5.62
N TYR A 25 -29.69 9.93 -6.29
CA TYR A 25 -29.94 9.35 -7.62
C TYR A 25 -31.09 8.34 -7.60
N VAL A 26 -31.13 7.45 -6.61
CA VAL A 26 -32.20 6.46 -6.45
C VAL A 26 -33.54 7.14 -6.14
N TYR A 27 -33.56 8.11 -5.22
CA TYR A 27 -34.78 8.87 -4.90
C TYR A 27 -35.35 9.60 -6.13
N ARG A 28 -34.50 10.28 -6.92
CA ARG A 28 -34.93 10.91 -8.17
C ARG A 28 -35.45 9.90 -9.19
N ARG A 29 -34.78 8.77 -9.35
CA ARG A 29 -35.22 7.69 -10.24
C ARG A 29 -36.54 7.05 -9.83
N ILE A 30 -36.90 7.06 -8.54
CA ILE A 30 -38.19 6.56 -8.05
C ILE A 30 -39.26 7.63 -8.29
N GLY A 31 -38.99 8.91 -8.00
CA GLY A 31 -39.92 10.01 -8.24
C GLY A 31 -40.24 10.26 -9.72
N GLU A 32 -39.24 10.14 -10.60
CA GLU A 32 -39.39 10.33 -12.05
C GLU A 32 -40.16 9.18 -12.73
N ARG A 33 -40.36 8.02 -12.08
CA ARG A 33 -41.24 6.96 -12.60
C ARG A 33 -42.71 7.37 -12.61
N GLY A 34 -43.11 8.31 -11.75
CA GLY A 34 -44.47 8.86 -11.71
C GLY A 34 -44.77 9.87 -12.83
N ALA A 35 -43.72 10.43 -13.46
CA ALA A 35 -43.82 11.41 -14.55
C ALA A 35 -43.47 10.78 -15.91
N ALA A 36 -43.61 9.46 -16.04
CA ALA A 36 -43.47 8.79 -17.34
C ALA A 36 -44.62 9.24 -18.24
N ILE A 37 -44.32 10.17 -19.15
CA ILE A 37 -45.21 10.57 -20.25
C ILE A 37 -45.66 9.27 -20.93
N ALA A 38 -46.96 8.97 -20.84
CA ALA A 38 -47.56 7.86 -21.54
C ALA A 38 -47.49 8.16 -23.05
N VAL A 39 -46.44 7.67 -23.71
CA VAL A 39 -46.35 7.73 -25.16
C VAL A 39 -47.34 6.69 -25.70
N SER A 40 -48.54 7.15 -26.06
CA SER A 40 -49.56 6.36 -26.74
C SER A 40 -49.17 6.17 -28.21
N SER A 41 -48.11 5.43 -28.48
CA SER A 41 -47.93 4.84 -29.80
C SER A 41 -47.11 3.58 -29.66
N SER A 42 -47.82 2.46 -29.56
CA SER A 42 -47.28 1.12 -29.80
C SER A 42 -46.97 0.87 -31.29
N MET A 43 -46.76 1.92 -32.07
CA MET A 43 -46.48 1.87 -33.50
C MET A 43 -45.26 2.74 -33.76
N VAL A 44 -44.22 2.14 -34.37
CA VAL A 44 -42.82 2.59 -34.40
C VAL A 44 -42.15 2.35 -33.04
N VAL A 45 -41.48 1.24 -32.78
CA VAL A 45 -40.20 0.94 -33.42
C VAL A 45 -39.93 -0.58 -33.47
N GLY A 46 -39.73 -1.11 -34.68
CA GLY A 46 -39.02 -2.37 -34.87
C GLY A 46 -37.53 -2.16 -34.58
N LEU A 47 -37.15 -2.01 -33.31
CA LEU A 47 -35.75 -1.93 -32.92
C LEU A 47 -35.18 -3.34 -32.84
N ARG A 48 -34.37 -3.71 -33.84
CA ARG A 48 -33.37 -4.76 -33.66
C ARG A 48 -32.64 -4.49 -32.35
N GLY A 49 -32.73 -5.41 -31.39
CA GLY A 49 -32.09 -5.26 -30.08
C GLY A 49 -30.59 -5.07 -30.25
N SER A 50 -30.13 -3.83 -30.19
CA SER A 50 -28.70 -3.51 -30.21
C SER A 50 -28.13 -3.73 -28.80
N ILE A 51 -26.94 -4.32 -28.71
CA ILE A 51 -26.21 -4.49 -27.45
C ILE A 51 -26.09 -3.16 -26.68
N ARG A 52 -26.01 -2.02 -27.40
CA ARG A 52 -26.01 -0.68 -26.78
C ARG A 52 -27.27 -0.38 -25.98
N VAL A 53 -28.45 -0.78 -26.47
CA VAL A 53 -29.73 -0.56 -25.79
C VAL A 53 -29.85 -1.48 -24.58
N ALA A 54 -29.42 -2.74 -24.71
CA ALA A 54 -29.41 -3.71 -23.62
C ALA A 54 -28.47 -3.31 -22.47
N THR A 55 -27.31 -2.75 -22.79
CA THR A 55 -26.29 -2.35 -21.80
C THR A 55 -26.54 -1.00 -21.14
N TYR A 56 -27.37 -0.14 -21.74
CA TYR A 56 -27.66 1.21 -21.23
C TYR A 56 -28.23 1.20 -19.80
N ARG A 57 -29.00 0.16 -19.44
CA ARG A 57 -29.56 0.00 -18.08
C ARG A 57 -28.49 -0.18 -17.01
N PHE A 58 -27.33 -0.77 -17.35
CA PHE A 58 -26.23 -1.03 -16.41
C PHE A 58 -25.24 0.13 -16.30
N LEU A 59 -25.30 1.10 -17.21
CA LEU A 59 -24.38 2.23 -17.24
C LEU A 59 -24.34 3.04 -15.93
N PRO A 60 -25.46 3.30 -15.22
CA PRO A 60 -25.41 3.97 -13.92
C PRO A 60 -24.65 3.15 -12.86
N VAL A 61 -24.86 1.83 -12.83
CA VAL A 61 -24.19 0.93 -11.88
C VAL A 61 -22.68 0.97 -12.09
N LEU A 62 -22.24 0.90 -13.35
CA LEU A 62 -20.83 0.95 -13.69
C LEU A 62 -20.17 2.28 -13.29
N ARG A 63 -20.89 3.41 -13.44
CA ARG A 63 -20.42 4.74 -13.01
C ARG A 63 -20.24 4.84 -11.49
N PHE A 64 -21.20 4.33 -10.71
CA PHE A 64 -21.07 4.34 -9.25
C PHE A 64 -19.97 3.37 -8.78
N ALA A 65 -19.88 2.20 -9.41
CA ALA A 65 -18.83 1.23 -9.12
C ALA A 65 -17.42 1.80 -9.40
N SER A 66 -17.23 2.51 -10.52
CA SER A 66 -15.93 3.11 -10.83
C SER A 66 -15.51 4.16 -9.81
N ILE A 67 -16.44 5.02 -9.37
CA ILE A 67 -16.17 6.02 -8.33
C ILE A 67 -15.85 5.33 -7.00
N PHE A 68 -16.61 4.29 -6.62
CA PHE A 68 -16.36 3.53 -5.40
C PHE A 68 -14.95 2.93 -5.38
N VAL A 69 -14.55 2.25 -6.47
CA VAL A 69 -13.22 1.65 -6.58
C VAL A 69 -12.12 2.72 -6.54
N LEU A 70 -12.34 3.90 -7.14
CA LEU A 70 -11.40 5.01 -7.05
C LEU A 70 -11.23 5.54 -5.62
N ILE A 71 -12.31 5.69 -4.85
CA ILE A 71 -12.24 6.11 -3.45
C ILE A 71 -11.45 5.10 -2.61
N VAL A 72 -11.71 3.80 -2.81
CA VAL A 72 -10.97 2.73 -2.13
C VAL A 72 -9.50 2.72 -2.53
N ALA A 73 -9.18 2.89 -3.82
CA ALA A 73 -7.81 2.96 -4.30
C ALA A 73 -7.04 4.15 -3.72
N LEU A 74 -7.71 5.31 -3.57
CA LEU A 74 -7.13 6.51 -2.94
C LEU A 74 -6.79 6.30 -1.46
N ALA A 75 -7.59 5.50 -0.74
CA ALA A 75 -7.29 5.14 0.65
C ALA A 75 -6.04 4.24 0.79
N ARG A 76 -5.44 3.81 -0.34
CA ARG A 76 -4.20 3.01 -0.40
C ARG A 76 -4.26 1.78 0.51
N PRO A 77 -5.16 0.83 0.25
CA PRO A 77 -5.23 -0.42 0.99
C PRO A 77 -3.93 -1.19 0.79
N GLY A 78 -3.20 -1.39 1.87
CA GLY A 78 -1.96 -2.15 1.89
C GLY A 78 -1.96 -3.14 3.03
N LYS A 79 -0.93 -3.98 3.06
CA LYS A 79 -0.51 -4.64 4.29
C LYS A 79 0.72 -3.89 4.76
N SER A 80 0.68 -3.33 5.95
CA SER A 80 1.91 -2.92 6.63
C SER A 80 2.76 -4.18 6.77
N VAL A 81 3.93 -4.17 6.14
CA VAL A 81 4.99 -5.08 6.51
C VAL A 81 5.63 -4.40 7.69
N ASP A 82 5.28 -4.83 8.89
CA ASP A 82 6.06 -4.49 10.07
C ASP A 82 7.44 -5.13 9.88
N LEU A 83 8.34 -4.37 9.28
CA LEU A 83 9.77 -4.59 9.38
C LEU A 83 10.15 -4.25 10.82
N THR A 84 9.64 -5.05 11.74
CA THR A 84 10.25 -5.18 13.06
C THR A 84 11.69 -5.51 12.73
N SER A 85 12.60 -4.58 13.02
CA SER A 85 14.02 -4.85 12.94
C SER A 85 14.27 -5.92 13.98
N ILE A 86 14.05 -7.18 13.59
CA ILE A 86 14.55 -8.33 14.31
C ILE A 86 16.04 -8.09 14.24
N LYS A 87 16.61 -7.51 15.30
CA LYS A 87 18.04 -7.58 15.57
C LYS A 87 18.32 -9.07 15.62
N ASN A 88 18.63 -9.66 14.46
CA ASN A 88 18.96 -11.07 14.36
C ASN A 88 20.21 -11.26 15.22
N PRO A 89 20.10 -11.90 16.40
CA PRO A 89 21.24 -12.06 17.30
C PRO A 89 22.20 -13.16 16.81
N GLY A 90 22.07 -13.60 15.55
CA GLY A 90 22.68 -14.81 15.02
C GLY A 90 23.92 -14.61 14.15
N ILE A 91 24.62 -13.48 14.24
CA ILE A 91 25.90 -13.34 13.55
C ILE A 91 27.02 -13.72 14.52
N ASP A 92 27.55 -14.93 14.37
CA ASP A 92 28.80 -15.34 15.01
C ASP A 92 29.99 -14.76 14.21
N ILE A 93 30.96 -14.17 14.90
CA ILE A 93 32.09 -13.46 14.29
C ILE A 93 33.39 -14.04 14.83
N MET A 94 34.09 -14.78 13.98
CA MET A 94 35.44 -15.26 14.26
C MET A 94 36.46 -14.24 13.74
N ILE A 95 37.33 -13.76 14.63
CA ILE A 95 38.42 -12.84 14.29
C ILE A 95 39.74 -13.61 14.38
N ALA A 96 40.43 -13.74 13.24
CA ALA A 96 41.79 -14.25 13.19
C ALA A 96 42.76 -13.08 13.03
N LEU A 97 43.84 -13.07 13.82
CA LEU A 97 44.87 -12.04 13.80
C LEU A 97 46.21 -12.67 13.38
N ASP A 98 46.86 -12.09 12.37
CA ASP A 98 48.19 -12.51 11.95
C ASP A 98 49.24 -12.04 12.97
N VAL A 99 50.22 -12.91 13.24
CA VAL A 99 51.35 -12.67 14.17
C VAL A 99 52.70 -12.79 13.47
N SER A 100 52.72 -12.71 12.13
CA SER A 100 53.94 -12.68 11.34
C SER A 100 54.82 -11.47 11.66
N ASP A 101 56.13 -11.56 11.37
CA ASP A 101 57.07 -10.45 11.59
C ASP A 101 56.67 -9.16 10.86
N SER A 102 55.92 -9.27 9.75
CA SER A 102 55.37 -8.11 9.05
C SER A 102 54.39 -7.28 9.90
N MET A 103 53.82 -7.87 10.94
CA MET A 103 52.92 -7.23 11.90
C MET A 103 53.66 -6.53 13.06
N MET A 104 54.98 -6.71 13.15
CA MET A 104 55.85 -5.94 14.06
C MET A 104 56.30 -4.59 13.46
N GLY A 105 55.83 -4.24 12.25
CA GLY A 105 56.11 -2.94 11.64
C GLY A 105 55.62 -1.78 12.51
N GLU A 106 56.45 -0.75 12.65
CA GLU A 106 56.19 0.45 13.48
C GLU A 106 55.54 1.59 12.69
N ASP A 107 54.76 1.29 11.64
CA ASP A 107 54.13 2.34 10.81
C ASP A 107 53.05 3.14 11.55
N PHE A 108 52.71 2.74 12.77
CA PHE A 108 51.81 3.44 13.66
C PHE A 108 52.55 3.73 14.97
N GLU A 109 52.68 4.99 15.36
CA GLU A 109 53.28 5.34 16.65
C GLU A 109 52.18 5.55 17.69
N PRO A 110 52.34 5.08 18.94
CA PRO A 110 53.55 4.49 19.53
C PRO A 110 53.64 2.95 19.46
N ASP A 111 52.78 2.27 18.68
CA ASP A 111 52.63 0.81 18.73
C ASP A 111 52.76 0.13 17.37
N HIS A 112 53.43 -1.02 17.33
CA HIS A 112 53.47 -1.85 16.11
C HIS A 112 52.07 -2.28 15.65
N ARG A 113 51.92 -2.61 14.36
CA ARG A 113 50.64 -2.98 13.72
C ARG A 113 49.82 -3.99 14.53
N LEU A 114 50.47 -4.99 15.13
CA LEU A 114 49.82 -5.98 15.99
C LEU A 114 49.17 -5.36 17.24
N GLY A 115 49.84 -4.40 17.88
CA GLY A 115 49.34 -3.67 19.05
C GLY A 115 48.11 -2.84 18.72
N VAL A 116 48.15 -2.14 17.58
CA VAL A 116 47.01 -1.37 17.06
C VAL A 116 45.83 -2.29 16.74
N ALA A 117 46.07 -3.38 16.01
CA ALA A 117 45.01 -4.33 15.64
C ALA A 117 44.33 -4.93 16.89
N ARG A 118 45.09 -5.29 17.92
CA ARG A 118 44.55 -5.79 19.19
C ARG A 118 43.64 -4.77 19.87
N ARG A 119 43.98 -3.47 19.86
CA ARG A 119 43.12 -2.41 20.43
C ARG A 119 41.82 -2.27 19.64
N VAL A 120 41.91 -2.20 18.31
CA VAL A 120 40.73 -2.08 17.43
C VAL A 120 39.78 -3.26 17.65
N VAL A 121 40.31 -4.47 17.76
CA VAL A 121 39.50 -5.67 18.04
C VAL A 121 38.81 -5.58 19.41
N LYS A 122 39.51 -5.11 20.45
CA LYS A 122 38.90 -4.88 21.78
C LYS A 122 37.76 -3.86 21.72
N ASP A 123 37.97 -2.73 21.03
CA ASP A 123 36.96 -1.69 20.87
C ASP A 123 35.74 -2.19 20.09
N PHE A 124 35.97 -3.01 19.05
CA PHE A 124 34.91 -3.66 18.28
C PHE A 124 34.05 -4.58 19.17
N ILE A 125 34.68 -5.41 20.01
CA ILE A 125 33.97 -6.30 20.94
C ILE A 125 33.16 -5.50 21.96
N ALA A 126 33.76 -4.45 22.56
CA ALA A 126 33.11 -3.62 23.57
C ALA A 126 31.86 -2.89 23.04
N ARG A 127 31.88 -2.46 21.77
CA ARG A 127 30.71 -1.83 21.11
C ARG A 127 29.58 -2.81 20.80
N ARG A 128 29.84 -4.13 20.83
CA ARG A 128 28.83 -5.17 20.55
C ARG A 128 28.24 -5.84 21.79
N SER A 129 28.86 -5.73 22.96
CA SER A 129 28.41 -6.41 24.19
C SER A 129 27.27 -5.70 24.93
N THR A 130 26.23 -5.26 24.21
CA THR A 130 24.96 -4.68 24.74
C THR A 130 23.77 -5.44 24.19
#